data_AF-A0A656GJ95-F1
#
_entry.id   AF-A0A656GJ95-F1
#
_cell.length_a   1.000
_cell.length_b   1.000
_cell.length_c   1.000
_cell.angle_alpha   90.00
_cell.angle_beta   90.00
_cell.angle_gamma   90.00
#
_symmetry.space_group_name_H-M   'P 1'
#
loop_
_entity.id
_entity.type
_entity.pdbx_description
1 polymer ?
#
loop_
_entity_poly.entity_id
_entity_poly.type
_entity_poly.pdbx_seq_one_letter_code
_entity_poly.pdbx_strand_id
1 'polypeptide(L)' 'MPVIFNTLRLSLPRVSLSFVAVLCCGIFASAALASDDTQLIESINAYRGQAQRCGEQVSMELPPLTSDARLVLPTSGN' A
#
# COMPACT_ATOMS: atom_id res chain seq x y z
N MET A 1 52.31 6.51 25.17
CA MET A 1 52.03 6.01 23.81
C MET A 1 50.53 5.76 23.70
N PRO A 2 49.89 6.13 22.57
CA PRO A 2 48.53 6.68 22.55
C PRO A 2 47.46 5.63 22.27
N VAL A 3 46.45 5.52 23.14
CA VAL A 3 45.25 4.67 22.90
C VAL A 3 43.95 5.50 22.88
N ILE A 4 44.05 6.83 22.97
CA ILE A 4 42.89 7.73 23.11
C ILE A 4 42.23 8.08 21.76
N PHE A 5 42.89 7.84 20.63
CA PHE A 5 42.40 8.28 19.30
C PHE A 5 41.32 7.39 18.65
N ASN A 6 41.03 6.18 19.17
CA ASN A 6 40.18 5.21 18.46
C ASN A 6 38.69 5.18 18.89
N THR A 7 38.31 5.91 19.94
CA THR A 7 36.92 5.89 20.45
C THR A 7 36.01 6.93 19.78
N LEU A 8 36.58 7.96 19.14
CA LEU A 8 35.79 9.03 18.49
C LEU A 8 35.26 8.66 17.09
N ARG A 9 35.77 7.60 16.45
CA ARG A 9 35.33 7.15 15.12
C ARG A 9 34.24 6.08 15.13
N LEU A 10 33.93 5.48 16.29
CA LEU A 10 33.01 4.34 16.40
C LEU A 10 31.58 4.69 16.85
N SER A 11 31.29 5.96 17.13
CA SER A 11 29.94 6.45 17.48
C SER A 11 29.18 7.06 16.29
N LEU A 12 29.86 7.40 15.19
CA LEU A 12 29.22 7.92 13.97
C LEU A 12 28.39 6.91 13.14
N PRO A 13 28.72 5.61 13.03
CA PRO A 13 28.05 4.75 12.04
C PRO A 13 26.61 4.37 12.44
N ARG A 14 26.29 4.35 13.74
CA ARG A 14 24.96 3.98 14.24
C ARG A 14 23.92 5.08 14.06
N VAL A 15 24.33 6.35 14.25
CA VAL A 15 23.47 7.52 13.97
C VAL A 15 23.24 7.63 12.47
N SER A 16 24.28 7.45 11.66
CA SER A 16 24.19 7.46 10.19
C SER A 16 23.25 6.38 9.66
N LEU A 17 23.37 5.14 10.14
CA LEU A 17 22.51 4.03 9.68
C LEU A 17 21.03 4.25 10.03
N SER A 18 20.76 4.75 11.24
CA SER A 18 19.39 5.04 11.68
C SER A 18 18.78 6.19 10.88
N PHE A 19 19.58 7.23 10.60
CA PHE A 19 19.16 8.37 9.80
C PHE A 19 18.87 7.96 8.34
N VAL A 20 19.73 7.13 7.74
CA VAL A 20 19.51 6.56 6.40
C VAL A 20 18.28 5.68 6.37
N ALA A 21 18.04 4.84 7.39
CA ALA A 21 16.84 4.01 7.46
C ALA A 21 15.55 4.85 7.54
N VAL A 22 15.54 5.91 8.36
CA VAL A 22 14.40 6.84 8.45
C VAL A 22 14.19 7.58 7.14
N LEU A 23 15.27 8.04 6.50
CA LEU A 23 15.21 8.75 5.22
C LEU A 23 14.71 7.83 4.09
N CYS A 24 15.17 6.57 4.06
CA CYS A 24 14.65 5.54 3.16
C CYS A 24 13.17 5.25 3.43
N CYS A 25 12.76 5.04 4.68
CA CYS A 25 11.35 4.84 5.00
C CYS A 25 10.48 6.05 4.62
N GLY A 26 10.98 7.28 4.77
CA GLY A 26 10.27 8.48 4.35
C GLY A 26 10.13 8.61 2.83
N ILE A 27 11.16 8.22 2.06
CA ILE A 27 11.10 8.20 0.59
C ILE A 27 10.14 7.12 0.09
N PHE A 28 10.11 5.96 0.74
CA PHE A 28 9.24 4.83 0.39
C PHE A 28 7.87 4.87 1.07
N ALA A 29 7.60 5.87 1.91
CA ALA A 29 6.27 6.11 2.45
C ALA A 29 5.36 6.63 1.34
N SER A 30 4.86 5.71 0.51
CA SER A 30 3.71 5.99 -0.33
C SER A 30 2.57 6.41 0.60
N ALA A 31 2.10 7.65 0.45
CA ALA A 31 0.79 7.98 0.97
C ALA A 31 -0.17 6.95 0.35
N ALA A 32 -0.75 6.09 1.19
CA ALA A 32 -1.89 5.27 0.79
C ALA A 32 -3.06 6.24 0.59
N LEU A 33 -3.03 6.94 -0.54
CA LEU A 33 -4.19 7.65 -1.05
C LEU A 33 -5.21 6.55 -1.34
N ALA A 34 -6.42 6.69 -0.77
CA ALA A 34 -7.54 5.83 -1.14
C ALA A 34 -7.64 5.90 -2.67
N SER A 35 -7.35 4.77 -3.31
CA SER A 35 -7.33 4.63 -4.77
C SER A 35 -8.60 5.29 -5.31
N ASP A 36 -8.47 6.17 -6.30
CA ASP A 36 -9.54 6.77 -7.08
C ASP A 36 -10.65 5.73 -7.35
N ASP A 37 -11.93 6.13 -7.30
CA ASP A 37 -13.09 5.22 -7.46
C ASP A 37 -12.96 4.34 -8.72
N THR A 38 -12.23 4.85 -9.72
CA THR A 38 -11.82 4.18 -10.94
C THR A 38 -10.94 2.94 -10.69
N GLN A 39 -9.88 3.05 -9.88
CA GLN A 39 -9.00 1.94 -9.53
C GLN A 39 -9.75 0.88 -8.72
N LEU A 40 -10.66 1.29 -7.82
CA LEU A 40 -11.48 0.35 -7.07
C LEU A 40 -12.36 -0.46 -8.03
N ILE A 41 -13.08 0.19 -8.94
CA ILE A 41 -13.95 -0.48 -9.91
C ILE A 41 -13.15 -1.40 -10.84
N GLU A 42 -11.97 -0.98 -11.28
CA GLU A 42 -11.08 -1.83 -12.08
C GLU A 42 -10.68 -3.10 -11.32
N SER A 43 -10.27 -2.97 -10.05
CA SER A 43 -9.89 -4.13 -9.22
C SER A 43 -11.06 -5.10 -8.99
N ILE A 44 -12.27 -4.57 -8.80
CA ILE A 44 -13.49 -5.38 -8.64
C ILE A 44 -13.83 -6.08 -9.95
N ASN A 45 -13.72 -5.39 -11.08
CA ASN A 45 -13.99 -5.97 -12.40
C ASN A 45 -12.98 -7.06 -12.75
N ALA A 46 -11.70 -6.90 -12.40
CA ALA A 46 -10.69 -7.94 -12.57
C ALA A 46 -11.03 -9.21 -11.77
N TYR A 47 -11.63 -9.07 -10.59
CA TYR A 47 -12.11 -10.20 -9.79
C TYR A 47 -13.40 -10.83 -10.37
N ARG A 48 -14.37 -10.00 -10.80
CA ARG A 48 -15.63 -10.45 -11.45
C ARG A 48 -15.44 -11.09 -12.82
N GLY A 49 -14.33 -10.75 -13.48
CA GLY A 49 -13.85 -11.32 -14.74
C GLY A 49 -13.45 -12.80 -14.64
N GLN A 50 -13.27 -13.31 -13.43
CA GLN A 50 -12.79 -14.67 -13.20
C GLN A 50 -13.97 -15.59 -12.86
N ALA A 51 -13.98 -16.81 -13.41
CA ALA A 51 -14.96 -17.83 -13.05
C ALA A 51 -14.84 -18.17 -11.55
N GLN A 52 -15.86 -17.83 -10.76
CA GLN A 52 -15.88 -18.07 -9.32
C GLN A 52 -16.60 -19.38 -9.02
N ARG A 53 -16.04 -20.24 -8.16
CA ARG A 53 -16.75 -21.43 -7.69
C ARG A 53 -17.52 -21.13 -6.42
N CYS A 54 -18.82 -21.39 -6.43
CA CYS A 54 -19.70 -21.29 -5.28
C CYS A 54 -20.18 -22.70 -4.93
N GLY A 55 -19.41 -23.40 -4.09
CA GLY A 55 -19.65 -24.82 -3.80
C GLY A 55 -19.43 -25.68 -5.05
N GLU A 56 -20.45 -26.44 -5.45
CA GLU A 56 -20.40 -27.25 -6.68
C GLU A 56 -20.70 -26.46 -7.96
N GLN A 57 -21.21 -25.23 -7.82
CA GLN A 57 -21.60 -24.40 -8.95
C GLN A 57 -20.46 -23.46 -9.34
N VAL A 58 -20.39 -23.12 -10.63
CA VAL A 58 -19.46 -22.11 -11.15
C VAL A 58 -20.28 -20.90 -11.57
N SER A 59 -20.05 -19.77 -10.91
CA SER A 59 -20.50 -18.48 -11.40
C SER A 59 -19.70 -18.15 -12.66
N MET A 60 -20.42 -18.01 -13.77
CA MET A 60 -19.83 -17.47 -15.00
C MET A 60 -19.38 -16.03 -14.78
N GLU A 61 -18.53 -15.55 -15.68
CA GLU A 61 -18.02 -14.18 -15.68
C GLU A 61 -19.18 -13.17 -15.61
N LEU A 62 -19.12 -12.26 -14.63
CA LEU A 62 -20.13 -11.23 -14.48
C LEU A 62 -19.76 -10.03 -15.37
N PRO A 63 -20.75 -9.34 -15.97
CA PRO A 63 -20.49 -8.13 -16.72
C PRO A 63 -19.79 -7.08 -15.83
N PRO A 64 -18.91 -6.25 -16.42
CA PRO A 64 -18.15 -5.26 -15.68
C PRO A 64 -19.07 -4.21 -15.08
N LEU A 65 -18.73 -3.76 -13.88
CA LEU A 65 -19.31 -2.61 -13.22
C LEU A 65 -18.83 -1.32 -13.89
N THR A 66 -19.68 -0.31 -13.85
CA THR A 66 -19.37 1.06 -14.25
C THR A 66 -19.58 1.99 -13.06
N SER A 67 -18.87 3.11 -13.03
CA SER A 67 -19.02 4.12 -11.99
C SER A 67 -20.43 4.73 -12.04
N ASP A 68 -21.17 4.65 -10.94
CA ASP A 68 -22.46 5.31 -10.76
C ASP A 68 -22.41 6.25 -9.57
N ALA A 69 -22.51 7.56 -9.83
CA ALA A 69 -22.44 8.60 -8.81
C ALA A 69 -23.58 8.50 -7.78
N ARG A 70 -24.68 7.82 -8.10
CA ARG A 70 -25.81 7.61 -7.18
C ARG A 70 -25.49 6.62 -6.05
N LEU A 71 -24.47 5.78 -6.25
CA LEU A 71 -24.04 4.77 -5.29
C LEU A 71 -22.90 5.26 -4.39
N VAL A 72 -22.43 6.50 -4.57
CA VAL A 72 -21.40 7.10 -3.74
C VAL A 72 -21.99 7.40 -2.37
N LEU A 73 -21.61 6.58 -1.39
CA LEU A 73 -22.00 6.75 0.00
C LEU A 73 -21.04 7.72 0.71
N PRO A 74 -21.54 8.55 1.63
CA PRO A 74 -20.65 9.36 2.46
C PRO A 74 -19.77 8.45 3.32
N THR A 75 -18.49 8.81 3.44
CA THR A 75 -17.50 8.03 4.21
C THR A 75 -17.81 7.99 5.73
N SER A 76 -18.59 8.95 6.23
CA SER A 76 -19.18 8.91 7.58
C SER A 76 -20.56 8.26 7.53
N GLY A 77 -20.62 6.98 7.87
CA GLY A 77 -21.78 6.45 8.57
C GLY A 77 -21.67 6.88 10.03
N ASN A 78 -22.43 7.91 10.42
CA ASN A 78 -22.71 8.36 11.80
C ASN A 78 -21.66 8.04 12.88
#